data_AF-A0A1V4UVG8-F1
#
_entry.id   AF-A0A1V4UVG8-F1
#
_cell.length_a   1.000
_cell.length_b   1.000
_cell.length_c   1.000
_cell.angle_alpha   90.00
_cell.angle_beta   90.00
_cell.angle_gamma   90.00
#
_symmetry.space_group_name_H-M   'P 1'
#
loop_
_entity.id
_entity.type
_entity.pdbx_description
1 polymer ?
#
loop_
_entity_poly.entity_id
_entity_poly.type
_entity_poly.pdbx_seq_one_letter_code
_entity_poly.pdbx_strand_id
1 'polypeptide(L)'
;MILEDGMPAIKKSKIRKEIEDLLADKGLVMEKTISAFDLDGGEVHHFDDWAELMIFLKGRRGRWYITTPGLRRANDLPEKR
;
A
#
# COMPACT_ATOMS: atom_id res chain seq x y z
N MET A 1 21.84 0.58 -14.23
CA MET A 1 21.01 1.48 -13.40
C MET A 1 21.26 1.08 -11.95
N ILE A 2 22.04 1.88 -11.25
CA ILE A 2 22.35 1.70 -9.82
C ILE A 2 21.19 2.37 -9.10
N LEU A 3 20.38 1.60 -8.38
CA LEU A 3 19.45 2.16 -7.41
C LEU A 3 20.23 2.30 -6.10
N GLU A 4 20.06 3.44 -5.44
CA GLU A 4 20.79 3.86 -4.23
C GLU A 4 20.78 2.77 -3.14
N ASP A 5 21.91 2.69 -2.43
CA ASP A 5 22.21 1.81 -1.30
C ASP A 5 22.23 0.30 -1.55
N GLY A 6 23.30 -0.18 -2.20
CA GLY A 6 24.09 -1.36 -1.79
C GLY A 6 23.41 -2.73 -1.66
N MET A 7 22.10 -2.82 -1.84
CA MET A 7 21.33 -4.05 -1.77
C MET A 7 21.15 -4.58 -3.19
N PRO A 8 21.50 -5.84 -3.46
CA PRO A 8 21.26 -6.43 -4.77
C PRO A 8 19.77 -6.31 -5.08
N ALA A 9 19.44 -5.76 -6.26
CA ALA A 9 18.07 -5.69 -6.73
C ALA A 9 17.46 -7.10 -6.64
N ILE A 10 16.60 -7.32 -5.66
CA ILE A 10 16.04 -8.65 -5.38
C ILE A 10 15.27 -9.05 -6.64
N LYS A 11 15.80 -10.02 -7.38
CA LYS A 11 15.19 -10.53 -8.60
C LYS A 11 13.82 -11.09 -8.21
N LYS A 12 12.75 -10.41 -8.62
CA LYS A 12 11.37 -10.88 -8.38
C LYS A 12 11.25 -12.31 -8.93
N SER A 13 10.58 -13.18 -8.17
CA SER A 13 10.29 -14.53 -8.64
C SER A 13 9.46 -14.48 -9.93
N LYS A 14 9.64 -15.46 -10.82
CA LYS A 14 8.91 -15.55 -12.09
C LYS A 14 7.39 -15.52 -11.86
N ILE A 15 6.92 -16.27 -10.87
CA ILE A 15 5.51 -16.32 -10.47
C ILE A 15 4.96 -14.98 -10.01
N ARG A 16 5.76 -14.19 -9.26
CA ARG A 16 5.33 -12.86 -8.80
C ARG A 16 5.14 -11.93 -9.99
N LYS A 17 6.06 -11.98 -10.96
CA LYS A 17 5.96 -11.16 -12.18
C LYS A 17 4.72 -11.55 -12.98
N GLU A 18 4.48 -12.84 -13.19
CA GLU A 18 3.30 -13.34 -13.90
C GLU A 18 1.99 -12.89 -13.24
N ILE A 19 1.91 -12.93 -11.91
CA ILE A 19 0.74 -12.43 -11.17
C ILE A 19 0.58 -10.91 -11.32
N GLU A 20 1.66 -10.13 -11.16
CA GLU A 20 1.64 -8.68 -11.32
C GLU A 20 1.21 -8.27 -12.74
N ASP A 21 1.69 -8.97 -13.77
CA ASP A 21 1.32 -8.74 -15.18
C ASP A 21 -0.17 -9.07 -15.42
N LEU A 22 -0.68 -10.20 -14.90
CA LEU A 22 -2.10 -10.58 -14.99
C LEU A 22 -3.05 -9.57 -14.30
N LEU A 23 -2.61 -8.98 -13.20
CA LEU A 23 -3.36 -7.94 -12.50
C LEU A 23 -3.36 -6.64 -13.30
N ALA A 24 -2.21 -6.26 -13.86
CA ALA A 24 -2.08 -5.05 -14.68
C ALA A 24 -2.98 -5.09 -15.92
N ASP A 25 -3.10 -6.24 -16.60
CA ASP A 25 -4.01 -6.45 -17.73
C ASP A 25 -5.49 -6.22 -17.35
N LYS A 26 -5.82 -6.35 -16.06
CA LYS A 26 -7.16 -6.09 -15.51
C LYS A 26 -7.31 -4.67 -14.95
N GLY A 27 -6.31 -3.81 -15.12
CA GLY A 27 -6.27 -2.47 -14.54
C GLY A 27 -6.10 -2.48 -13.02
N LEU A 28 -5.57 -3.57 -12.46
CA LEU A 28 -5.34 -3.73 -11.03
C LEU A 28 -3.84 -3.68 -10.72
N VAL A 29 -3.53 -3.18 -9.54
CA VAL A 29 -2.18 -3.17 -8.98
C VAL A 29 -2.22 -3.78 -7.58
N MET A 30 -1.11 -4.39 -7.18
CA MET A 30 -0.93 -4.77 -5.79
C MET A 30 -0.77 -3.50 -4.95
N GLU A 31 -1.76 -3.23 -4.11
CA GLU A 31 -1.70 -2.21 -3.08
C GLU A 31 -0.73 -2.70 -2.00
N LYS A 32 0.31 -1.92 -1.74
CA LYS A 32 1.29 -2.21 -0.70
C LYS A 32 1.01 -1.41 0.57
N THR A 33 0.20 -0.36 0.43
CA THR A 33 -0.01 0.65 1.44
C THR A 33 -1.24 0.29 2.27
N ILE A 34 -1.09 0.33 3.58
CA ILE A 34 -2.15 0.18 4.55
C ILE A 34 -2.88 1.52 4.63
N SER A 35 -4.21 1.51 4.56
CA SER A 35 -4.99 2.75 4.68
C SER A 35 -5.85 2.70 5.93
N ALA A 36 -5.90 3.80 6.67
CA ALA A 36 -6.75 4.00 7.84
C ALA A 36 -7.71 5.15 7.58
N PHE A 37 -9.00 4.85 7.67
CA PHE A 37 -10.11 5.76 7.44
C PHE A 37 -10.76 6.10 8.77
N ASP A 38 -10.81 7.38 9.11
CA ASP A 38 -11.63 7.90 10.21
C ASP A 38 -13.09 7.94 9.74
N LEU A 39 -13.93 7.09 10.33
CA LEU A 39 -15.35 7.01 9.96
C LEU A 39 -16.18 8.16 10.54
N ASP A 40 -15.64 8.90 11.50
CA ASP A 40 -16.32 10.01 12.16
C ASP A 40 -15.90 11.35 11.51
N GLY A 41 -14.60 11.50 11.19
CA GLY A 41 -14.03 12.70 10.57
C GLY A 41 -13.90 12.68 9.04
N GLY A 42 -13.96 11.49 8.42
CA GLY A 42 -13.80 11.33 6.97
C GLY A 42 -12.35 11.45 6.47
N GLU A 43 -11.37 11.54 7.39
CA GLU A 43 -9.96 11.59 7.02
C GLU A 43 -9.42 10.22 6.60
N VAL A 44 -8.46 10.22 5.68
CA VAL A 44 -7.79 9.02 5.18
C VAL A 44 -6.28 9.18 5.32
N HIS A 45 -5.63 8.21 5.94
CA HIS A 45 -4.19 8.18 6.15
C HIS A 45 -3.60 6.89 5.56
N HIS A 46 -2.41 6.98 4.97
CA HIS A 46 -1.74 5.89 4.27
C HIS A 46 -0.39 5.58 4.95
N PHE A 47 -0.07 4.28 5.10
CA PHE A 47 1.12 3.79 5.79
C PHE A 47 1.77 2.65 5.00
N ASP A 48 3.09 2.60 4.95
CA ASP A 48 3.82 1.51 4.29
C ASP A 48 4.05 0.32 5.24
N ASP A 49 3.95 0.55 6.56
CA ASP A 49 4.18 -0.46 7.59
C ASP A 49 3.09 -0.46 8.69
N TRP A 50 2.83 -1.65 9.25
CA TRP A 50 1.85 -1.85 10.31
C TRP A 50 2.27 -1.19 11.63
N ALA A 51 3.55 -1.14 11.96
CA ALA A 51 3.98 -0.50 13.21
C ALA A 51 3.75 1.01 13.16
N GLU A 52 4.00 1.66 12.01
CA GLU A 52 3.70 3.07 11.79
C GLU A 52 2.20 3.37 11.98
N LEU A 53 1.34 2.55 11.38
CA LEU A 53 -0.11 2.66 11.58
C LEU A 53 -0.49 2.52 13.07
N MET A 54 0.07 1.53 13.78
CA MET A 54 -0.27 1.31 15.19
C MET A 54 0.21 2.46 16.09
N ILE A 55 1.36 3.07 15.78
CA ILE A 55 1.83 4.29 16.45
C ILE A 55 0.87 5.44 16.17
N PHE A 56 0.45 5.63 14.93
CA PHE A 56 -0.49 6.67 14.54
C PHE A 56 -1.83 6.55 15.27
N LEU A 57 -2.37 5.34 15.38
CA LEU A 57 -3.65 5.07 16.04
C LEU A 57 -3.56 5.19 17.58
N LYS A 58 -2.36 5.12 18.15
CA LYS A 58 -2.17 5.16 19.60
C LYS A 58 -2.69 6.47 20.20
N GLY A 59 -3.70 6.36 21.05
CA GLY A 59 -4.30 7.52 21.73
C GLY A 59 -5.35 8.26 20.92
N ARG A 60 -5.56 7.90 19.64
CA ARG A 60 -6.70 8.39 18.85
C ARG A 60 -7.95 7.62 19.25
N ARG A 61 -9.06 8.35 19.41
CA ARG A 61 -10.39 7.78 19.73
C ARG A 61 -11.25 7.78 18.47
N GLY A 62 -12.36 7.05 18.49
CA GLY A 62 -13.30 6.99 17.37
C GLY A 62 -13.25 5.67 16.63
N ARG A 63 -14.01 5.59 15.54
CA ARG A 63 -14.14 4.38 14.73
C ARG A 63 -13.22 4.47 13.51
N TRP A 64 -12.30 3.51 13.42
CA TRP A 64 -11.33 3.44 12.35
C TRP A 64 -11.56 2.20 11.50
N TYR A 65 -11.61 2.38 10.19
CA TYR A 65 -11.60 1.28 9.23
C TYR A 65 -10.21 1.16 8.62
N ILE A 66 -9.64 -0.05 8.66
CA ILE A 66 -8.27 -0.32 8.19
C ILE A 66 -8.36 -1.29 7.02
N THR A 67 -7.73 -0.93 5.89
CA THR A 67 -7.58 -1.83 4.74
C THR A 67 -6.16 -2.32 4.66
N THR A 68 -5.98 -3.64 4.62
CA THR A 68 -4.67 -4.25 4.43
C THR A 68 -4.21 -4.19 2.96
N PRO A 69 -2.90 -4.34 2.73
CA PRO A 69 -2.34 -4.44 1.39
C PRO A 69 -3.07 -5.54 0.60
N GLY A 70 -3.47 -5.24 -0.62
CA GLY A 70 -4.40 -6.06 -1.38
C GLY A 70 -4.40 -5.69 -2.86
N LEU A 71 -5.58 -5.64 -3.47
CA LEU A 71 -5.74 -5.23 -4.88
C LEU A 71 -6.43 -3.87 -4.93
N ARG A 72 -5.88 -2.96 -5.73
CA ARG A 72 -6.48 -1.64 -6.01
C ARG A 72 -6.53 -1.42 -7.52
N ARG A 73 -7.45 -0.58 -7.98
CA ARG A 73 -7.44 -0.12 -9.37
C ARG A 73 -6.27 0.83 -9.58
N ALA A 74 -5.59 0.69 -10.71
CA ALA A 74 -4.45 1.56 -11.04
C ALA A 74 -4.82 3.06 -11.02
N ASN A 75 -6.06 3.39 -11.39
CA ASN A 75 -6.56 4.77 -11.46
C ASN A 75 -6.87 5.41 -10.10
N ASP A 76 -6.91 4.61 -9.03
CA ASP A 76 -7.22 5.12 -7.69
C ASP A 76 -5.94 5.51 -6.94
N LEU A 77 -4.74 5.23 -7.49
CA LEU A 77 -3.48 5.56 -6.83
C LEU A 77 -3.41 7.08 -6.59
N PRO A 78 -3.10 7.53 -5.35
CA PRO A 78 -2.84 8.94 -5.12
C PRO A 78 -1.68 9.37 -6.02
N GLU A 79 -1.77 10.55 -6.64
CA GLU A 79 -0.62 11.15 -7.32
C GLU A 79 0.53 11.18 -6.31
N LYS A 80 1.65 10.53 -6.67
CA LYS A 80 2.86 10.55 -5.85
C LYS A 80 3.21 12.01 -5.54
N ARG A 81 3.12 12.39 -4.27
CA ARG A 81 3.69 13.63 -3.76
C ARG A 81 5.21 13.52 -3.70
#